data_AF-A0A496YN14-F1
#
_entry.id   AF-A0A496YN14-F1
#
_cell.length_a   1.000
_cell.length_b   1.000
_cell.length_c   1.000
_cell.angle_alpha   90.00
_cell.angle_beta   90.00
_cell.angle_gamma   90.00
#
_symmetry.space_group_name_H-M   'P 1'
#
loop_
_entity.id
_entity.type
_entity.pdbx_description
1 polymer ?
#
loop_
_entity_poly.entity_id
_entity_poly.type
_entity_poly.pdbx_seq_one_letter_code
_entity_poly.pdbx_strand_id
1 'polypeptide(L)' 'MCCWGIDFLLKVAEGEDLRLKDRVIVIGGGNVAVDVALTVLRCGAGEVTVVCLEKREEMPAHE' A
#
# COMPACT_ATOMS: atom_id res chain seq x y z
N MET A 1 2.06 -7.17 10.91
CA MET A 1 0.59 -7.09 10.79
C MET A 1 0.30 -7.22 9.31
N CYS A 2 -0.56 -8.16 8.92
CA CYS A 2 -1.00 -8.31 7.54
C CYS A 2 -2.48 -7.93 7.49
N CYS A 3 -2.87 -7.20 6.45
CA CYS A 3 -4.25 -6.73 6.25
C CYS A 3 -4.53 -6.61 4.74
N TRP A 4 -5.80 -6.59 4.36
CA TRP A 4 -6.19 -6.35 2.99
C TRP A 4 -6.06 -4.87 2.65
N GLY A 5 -5.69 -4.57 1.40
CA GLY A 5 -5.46 -3.21 0.95
C GLY A 5 -6.69 -2.31 1.11
N ILE A 6 -7.88 -2.81 0.77
CA ILE A 6 -9.14 -2.07 0.92
C ILE A 6 -9.45 -1.80 2.40
N ASP A 7 -9.31 -2.81 3.26
CA ASP A 7 -9.55 -2.65 4.70
C ASP A 7 -8.59 -1.62 5.32
N PHE A 8 -7.32 -1.64 4.91
CA PHE A 8 -6.34 -0.65 5.34
C PHE A 8 -6.73 0.76 4.92
N LEU A 9 -7.06 0.97 3.64
CA LEU A 9 -7.47 2.27 3.12
C LEU A 9 -8.73 2.79 3.80
N LEU A 10 -9.71 1.92 4.06
CA LEU A 10 -10.93 2.26 4.78
C LEU A 10 -10.62 2.79 6.18
N LYS A 11 -9.79 2.08 6.95
CA LYS A 11 -9.41 2.50 8.31
C LYS A 11 -8.67 3.83 8.35
N VAL A 12 -7.77 4.06 7.39
CA VAL A 12 -7.10 5.35 7.26
C VAL A 12 -8.12 6.45 6.93
N ALA A 13 -9.08 6.19 6.04
CA ALA A 13 -10.12 7.14 5.68
C ALA A 13 -11.08 7.44 6.84
N GLU A 14 -11.32 6.48 7.73
CA GLU A 14 -12.08 6.64 8.98
C GLU A 14 -11.29 7.40 10.07
N GLY A 15 -10.02 7.72 9.82
CA GLY A 15 -9.18 8.49 10.74
C GLY A 15 -8.54 7.67 11.85
N GLU A 16 -8.44 6.34 11.70
CA GLU A 16 -7.68 5.52 12.64
C GLU A 16 -6.18 5.90 12.63
N ASP A 17 -5.59 6.12 13.81
CA ASP A 17 -4.14 6.33 13.97
C ASP A 17 -3.38 5.01 13.80
N LEU A 18 -3.18 4.60 12.54
CA LEU A 18 -2.39 3.43 12.19
C LEU A 18 -0.91 3.80 12.14
N ARG A 19 -0.22 3.67 13.28
CA ARG A 19 1.24 3.83 13.34
C ARG A 19 1.92 2.64 12.67
N LEU A 20 2.44 2.87 11.47
CA LEU A 20 3.12 1.84 10.69
C LEU A 20 4.60 1.77 11.07
N LYS A 21 5.17 0.56 10.94
CA LYS A 21 6.58 0.28 11.22
C LYS A 21 7.48 0.88 10.14
N ASP A 22 8.78 0.89 10.41
CA ASP A 22 9.80 1.41 9.47
C ASP A 22 9.73 0.80 8.07
N ARG A 23 9.35 -0.47 7.93
CA ARG A 23 9.29 -1.16 6.63
C ARG A 23 7.95 -1.85 6.41
N VAL A 24 7.35 -1.61 5.24
CA VAL A 24 6.08 -2.21 4.81
C VAL A 24 6.22 -2.82 3.41
N ILE A 25 5.61 -3.98 3.20
CA ILE A 25 5.55 -4.64 1.90
C ILE A 25 4.09 -4.65 1.44
N VAL A 26 3.84 -4.17 0.23
CA VAL A 26 2.55 -4.23 -0.44
C VAL A 26 2.63 -5.27 -1.54
N ILE A 27 1.70 -6.23 -1.54
CA ILE A 27 1.63 -7.29 -2.55
C ILE A 27 0.46 -6.98 -3.47
N GLY A 28 0.76 -6.77 -4.75
CA GLY A 28 -0.22 -6.46 -5.80
C GLY A 28 0.33 -5.45 -6.81
N GLY A 29 -0.19 -5.51 -8.04
CA GLY A 29 0.23 -4.63 -9.15
C GLY A 29 -0.82 -3.64 -9.64
N GLY A 30 -2.04 -3.67 -9.09
CA GLY A 30 -3.14 -2.79 -9.51
C GLY A 30 -3.21 -1.46 -8.77
N ASN A 31 -4.14 -0.59 -9.16
CA ASN A 31 -4.32 0.75 -8.57
C ASN A 31 -4.40 0.73 -7.04
N VAL A 32 -5.13 -0.24 -6.47
CA VAL A 32 -5.25 -0.41 -5.02
C VAL A 32 -3.90 -0.62 -4.34
N ALA A 33 -2.98 -1.37 -4.96
CA ALA A 33 -1.65 -1.57 -4.40
C ALA A 33 -0.84 -0.27 -4.36
N VAL A 34 -0.99 0.58 -5.39
CA VAL A 34 -0.35 1.90 -5.45
C VAL A 34 -0.95 2.83 -4.40
N ASP A 35 -2.28 2.86 -4.26
CA ASP A 35 -2.97 3.68 -3.27
C ASP A 35 -2.56 3.28 -1.84
N VAL A 36 -2.48 1.98 -1.56
CA VAL A 36 -2.00 1.46 -0.27
C VAL A 36 -0.55 1.89 -0.05
N ALA A 37 0.33 1.70 -1.03
CA ALA A 37 1.75 2.04 -0.93
C ALA A 37 1.96 3.53 -0.58
N LEU A 38 1.24 4.43 -1.25
CA LEU A 38 1.30 5.87 -0.99
C LEU A 38 0.72 6.24 0.36
N THR A 39 -0.41 5.64 0.73
CA THR A 39 -1.07 5.90 2.01
C THR A 39 -0.22 5.43 3.19
N VAL A 40 0.45 4.28 3.06
CA VAL A 40 1.39 3.76 4.06
C VAL A 40 2.52 4.75 4.36
N LEU A 41 3.09 5.38 3.33
CA LEU A 41 4.12 6.41 3.52
C LEU A 41 3.56 7.64 4.27
N ARG A 42 2.31 8.03 3.98
CA ARG A 42 1.63 9.13 4.70
C ARG A 42 1.33 8.78 6.17
N CYS A 43 1.14 7.50 6.46
CA CYS A 43 0.99 6.98 7.84
C CYS A 43 2.34 6.81 8.58
N GLY A 44 3.44 7.32 8.02
CA GLY A 44 4.73 7.43 8.71
C GLY A 44 5.66 6.23 8.57
N ALA A 45 5.39 5.31 7.64
CA ALA A 45 6.35 4.25 7.33
C ALA A 45 7.63 4.84 6.72
N GLY A 46 8.79 4.29 7.09
CA GLY A 46 10.10 4.74 6.59
C GLY A 46 10.39 4.26 5.16
N GLU A 47 9.90 3.08 4.80
CA GLU A 47 10.11 2.46 3.49
C GLU A 47 8.91 1.58 3.12
N VAL A 48 8.54 1.63 1.83
CA VAL A 48 7.54 0.76 1.22
C VAL A 48 8.13 0.05 0.02
N THR A 49 7.94 -1.27 -0.02
CA THR A 49 8.28 -2.09 -1.19
C THR A 49 6.98 -2.64 -1.79
N VAL A 50 6.73 -2.36 -3.07
CA VAL A 50 5.62 -2.96 -3.82
C VAL A 50 6.15 -4.18 -4.57
N VAL A 51 5.48 -5.31 -4.40
CA VAL A 51 5.78 -6.57 -5.08
C VAL A 51 4.60 -6.93 -5.96
N CYS A 52 4.82 -6.99 -7.26
CA CYS A 52 3.86 -7.45 -8.25
C CYS A 52 4.45 -8.62 -9.05
N LEU A 53 3.58 -9.43 -9.66
CA LEU A 53 3.99 -10.58 -10.47
C LEU A 53 4.39 -10.14 -11.88
N GLU A 54 3.69 -9.13 -12.37
CA GLU A 54 3.86 -8.52 -13.69
C GLU A 54 5.14 -7.70 -13.77
N LYS A 55 5.66 -7.51 -14.97
CA LYS A 55 6.75 -6.54 -15.18
C LYS A 55 6.24 -5.13 -14.95
N ARG A 56 7.17 -4.19 -14.73
CA ARG A 56 6.83 -2.78 -14.49
C ARG A 56 5.98 -2.19 -15.61
N GLU A 57 6.25 -2.55 -16.85
CA GLU A 57 5.53 -2.08 -18.05
C GLU A 57 4.16 -2.77 -18.22
N GLU A 58 3.95 -3.90 -17.55
CA GLU A 58 2.74 -4.73 -17.61
C GLU A 58 1.88 -4.56 -16.35
N MET A 59 2.29 -3.71 -15.41
CA MET A 59 1.56 -3.48 -14.16
C MET A 59 0.13 -3.04 -14.46
N PRO A 60 -0.90 -3.69 -13.87
CA PRO A 60 -2.29 -3.29 -14.03
C PRO A 60 -2.61 -1.89 -13.49
N ALA A 61 -1.72 -1.35 -12.65
CA ALA A 61 -1.79 0.03 -12.23
C ALA A 61 -1.54 0.94 -13.43
N HIS A 62 -2.60 1.56 -13.91
CA HIS A 62 -2.54 2.51 -15.01
C HIS A 62 -2.28 3.93 -14.48
N GLU A 63 -1.68 4.76 -15.32
CA GLU A 63 -1.45 6.20 -15.07
C GLU A 63 -2.77 6.98 -14.94
#